data_AF-A0A2G4YRD3-F1
#
_entry.id   AF-A0A2G4YRD3-F1
#
_cell.length_a   1.000
_cell.length_b   1.000
_cell.length_c   1.000
_cell.angle_alpha   90.00
_cell.angle_beta   90.00
_cell.angle_gamma   90.00
#
_symmetry.space_group_name_H-M   'P 1'
#
loop_
_entity.id
_entity.type
_entity.pdbx_description
1 polymer ?
#
loop_
_entity_poly.entity_id
_entity_poly.type
_entity_poly.pdbx_seq_one_letter_code
_entity_poly.pdbx_strand_id
1 'polypeptide(L)' 'MATFNVTLKADLKRGSFYWVTTVDAASEEEAIVSAEHLFLAEMENAQDWAFSDSNVEEL' A
#
# COMPACT_ATOMS: atom_id res chain seq x y z
N MET A 1 -7.00 -20.61 -0.49
CA MET A 1 -6.65 -19.17 -0.51
C MET A 1 -6.03 -18.85 0.82
N ALA A 2 -4.92 -18.14 0.81
CA ALA A 2 -4.23 -17.67 2.00
C ALA A 2 -4.32 -16.15 2.04
N THR A 3 -4.33 -15.61 3.26
CA THR A 3 -4.33 -14.18 3.49
C THR A 3 -2.89 -13.69 3.58
N PHE A 4 -2.54 -12.72 2.74
CA PHE A 4 -1.20 -12.14 2.65
C PHE A 4 -1.23 -10.69 3.13
N ASN A 5 -0.27 -10.35 3.99
CA ASN A 5 0.03 -8.95 4.30
C ASN A 5 1.06 -8.45 3.29
N VAL A 6 0.66 -7.54 2.41
CA VAL A 6 1.48 -7.04 1.31
C VAL A 6 1.86 -5.60 1.59
N THR A 7 3.16 -5.32 1.54
CA THR A 7 3.72 -3.97 1.65
C THR A 7 4.33 -3.57 0.32
N LEU A 8 3.74 -2.57 -0.36
CA LEU A 8 4.29 -1.95 -1.56
C LEU A 8 5.13 -0.73 -1.14
N LYS A 9 6.41 -0.72 -1.54
CA LYS A 9 7.32 0.42 -1.33
C LYS A 9 7.63 1.07 -2.66
N ALA A 10 7.43 2.39 -2.74
CA ALA A 10 7.86 3.20 -3.87
C ALA A 10 8.83 4.28 -3.42
N ASP A 11 10.01 4.34 -4.04
CA ASP A 11 10.99 5.40 -3.78
C ASP A 11 10.71 6.61 -4.68
N LEU A 12 10.40 7.74 -4.06
CA LEU A 12 10.09 9.02 -4.72
C LEU A 12 11.28 9.98 -4.59
N LYS A 13 11.30 11.02 -5.42
CA LYS A 13 12.38 12.02 -5.42
C LYS A 13 12.60 12.73 -4.07
N ARG A 14 11.59 12.76 -3.20
CA ARG A 14 11.59 13.51 -1.94
C ARG A 14 11.21 12.67 -0.72
N GLY A 15 11.14 11.34 -0.86
CA GLY A 15 10.75 10.45 0.22
C GLY A 15 10.42 9.05 -0.27
N SER A 16 9.96 8.18 0.61
CA SER A 16 9.48 6.84 0.26
C SER A 16 8.00 6.73 0.62
N PHE A 17 7.23 6.14 -0.26
CA PHE A 17 5.83 5.81 -0.03
C PHE A 17 5.73 4.32 0.34
N TYR A 18 4.95 4.04 1.38
CA TYR A 18 4.65 2.68 1.82
C TYR A 18 3.14 2.50 1.83
N TRP A 19 2.67 1.49 1.12
CA TRP A 19 1.29 1.04 1.14
C TRP A 19 1.23 -0.35 1.74
N VAL A 20 0.45 -0.51 2.80
CA VAL A 20 0.29 -1.80 3.49
C VAL A 20 -1.16 -2.21 3.37
N THR A 21 -1.41 -3.39 2.81
CA THR A 21 -2.75 -3.94 2.64
C THR A 21 -2.77 -5.44 2.86
N THR A 22 -3.95 -5.98 3.15
CA THR A 22 -4.16 -7.42 3.30
C THR A 22 -5.02 -7.91 2.16
N VAL A 23 -4.56 -8.96 1.47
CA VAL A 23 -5.25 -9.54 0.31
C VAL A 23 -5.34 -11.06 0.44
N ASP A 24 -6.43 -11.63 -0.05
CA ASP A 24 -6.56 -13.08 -0.18
C ASP A 24 -6.13 -13.51 -1.58
N ALA A 25 -5.19 -14.44 -1.67
CA ALA A 25 -4.66 -14.94 -2.94
C ALA A 25 -4.33 -16.44 -2.87
N ALA A 26 -4.12 -17.07 -4.03
CA ALA A 26 -3.64 -18.44 -4.13
C ALA A 26 -2.10 -18.53 -4.18
N SER A 27 -1.40 -17.44 -4.50
CA SER A 27 0.07 -17.36 -4.52
C SER A 27 0.58 -15.97 -4.12
N GLU A 28 1.88 -15.88 -3.83
CA GLU A 28 2.55 -14.60 -3.54
C GLU A 28 2.50 -13.64 -4.74
N GLU A 29 2.68 -14.15 -5.96
CA GLU A 29 2.60 -13.34 -7.17
C GLU A 29 1.20 -12.73 -7.35
N GLU A 30 0.15 -13.53 -7.13
CA GLU A 30 -1.23 -13.05 -7.20
C GLU A 30 -1.54 -12.04 -6.08
N ALA A 31 -0.94 -12.21 -4.89
CA ALA A 31 -1.09 -11.25 -3.80
C ALA A 31 -0.49 -9.88 -4.16
N ILE A 32 0.68 -9.86 -4.80
CA ILE A 32 1.32 -8.61 -5.24
C ILE A 32 0.45 -7.88 -6.26
N VAL A 33 0.03 -8.57 -7.32
CA VAL A 33 -0.82 -7.99 -8.36
C VAL A 33 -2.15 -7.49 -7.80
N SER A 34 -2.75 -8.26 -6.89
CA SER A 34 -4.00 -7.88 -6.22
C SER A 34 -3.82 -6.63 -5.36
N ALA A 35 -2.70 -6.51 -4.63
CA ALA A 35 -2.37 -5.33 -3.84
C ALA A 35 -2.14 -4.08 -4.71
N GLU A 36 -1.48 -4.23 -5.87
CA GLU A 36 -1.29 -3.14 -6.84
C GLU A 36 -2.63 -2.67 -7.42
N HIS A 37 -3.50 -3.60 -7.82
CA HIS A 37 -4.84 -3.26 -8.32
C HIS A 37 -5.68 -2.53 -7.27
N LEU A 38 -5.63 -2.98 -6.01
CA LEU A 38 -6.31 -2.29 -4.91
C LEU A 38 -5.75 -0.89 -4.69
N PHE A 39 -4.42 -0.73 -4.73
CA PHE A 39 -3.80 0.58 -4.62
C PHE A 39 -4.25 1.54 -5.73
N LEU A 40 -4.30 1.07 -6.99
CA LEU A 40 -4.79 1.88 -8.10
C LEU A 40 -6.26 2.28 -7.94
N ALA A 41 -7.12 1.37 -7.45
CA ALA A 41 -8.52 1.67 -7.17
C ALA A 41 -8.68 2.70 -6.03
N GLU A 42 -7.85 2.61 -4.99
CA GLU A 42 -7.83 3.61 -3.93
C GLU A 42 -7.35 4.97 -4.44
N MET A 43 -6.39 4.99 -5.39
CA MET A 43 -5.91 6.24 -6.00
C MET A 43 -6.98 6.98 -6.79
N GLU A 44 -7.99 6.29 -7.36
CA GLU A 44 -9.12 6.93 -8.03
C GLU A 44 -9.93 7.81 -7.05
N ASN A 45 -9.93 7.46 -5.76
CA ASN A 45 -10.60 8.20 -4.68
C ASN A 45 -9.60 9.00 -3.82
N ALA A 46 -8.38 9.24 -4.31
CA ALA A 46 -7.30 9.86 -3.54
C ALA A 46 -7.62 11.28 -3.02
N GLN A 47 -8.66 11.95 -3.54
CA GLN A 47 -9.09 13.25 -3.03
C GLN A 47 -9.57 13.21 -1.58
N ASP A 48 -10.01 12.04 -1.10
CA ASP A 48 -10.49 11.86 0.27
C ASP A 48 -9.42 11.31 1.23
N TRP A 49 -8.18 11.14 0.75
CA TRP A 49 -7.10 10.61 1.59
C TRP A 49 -6.65 11.65 2.61
N ALA A 50 -6.89 11.33 3.89
CA ALA A 50 -6.35 12.06 5.02
C ALA A 50 -5.36 11.16 5.77
N PHE A 51 -4.19 11.71 6.10
CA PHE A 51 -3.26 11.02 7.00
C PHE A 51 -3.89 10.95 8.39
N SER A 52 -4.11 9.73 8.87
CA SER A 52 -4.73 9.47 10.18
C SER A 52 -3.72 9.48 11.33
N ASP A 53 -2.45 9.24 11.04
CA ASP A 53 -1.37 9.20 12.01
C ASP A 53 -0.08 9.82 11.42
N SER A 54 0.71 10.46 12.26
CA SER A 54 1.99 11.05 11.89
C SER A 54 2.95 10.97 13.07
N ASN A 55 4.01 10.16 12.92
CA ASN A 55 5.14 10.18 13.85
C ASN A 55 6.21 11.16 13.34
N VAL A 56 6.63 12.09 14.18
CA VAL A 56 7.69 13.07 13.87
C VAL A 56 8.77 12.91 14.93
N GLU A 57 9.95 12.45 14.52
CA GLU A 57 11.14 12.33 15.37
C GLU A 57 12.16 13.39 14.94
N GLU A 58 12.75 14.08 15.92
CA GLU A 58 13.86 15.00 15.71
C GLU A 58 15.17 14.19 15.52
N LEU A 59 15.95 14.54 14.50
CA LEU A 59 17.20 13.87 14.13
C LEU A 59 18.37 14.28 15.03
#